data_AF-F8NUF4-F1
#
_entry.id   AF-F8NUF4-F1
#
_cell.length_a   1.000
_cell.length_b   1.000
_cell.length_c   1.000
_cell.angle_alpha   90.00
_cell.angle_beta   90.00
_cell.angle_gamma   90.00
#
_symmetry.space_group_name_H-M   'P 1'
#
loop_
_entity.id
_entity.type
_entity.pdbx_description
1 polymer ?
#
loop_
_entity_poly.entity_id
_entity_poly.type
_entity_poly.pdbx_seq_one_letter_code
_entity_poly.pdbx_strand_id
1 'polypeptide(L)'
;MTITNSYQVATTPSQRNDDPRSLPRFIDPHIDLLSPHFTGHVKDLEQLQKLFDTSQGDRPTQCAIYGMPGLGKTQLALQYAKTEYDNKRFSHVFWISSTTVEKLQEGFARVLYFTGKSDLHQDQEAKLMFVRDWFEKSGPLSWLIVFDNVSRDTVKFL
;
A
#
# COMPACT_ATOMS: atom_id res chain seq x y z
N MET A 1 17.66 -26.05 26.20
CA MET A 1 17.18 -24.70 25.84
C MET A 1 18.31 -24.04 25.07
N THR A 2 18.20 -24.00 23.74
CA THR A 2 19.29 -23.55 22.88
C THR A 2 18.73 -22.53 21.89
N ILE A 3 19.12 -21.28 22.08
CA ILE A 3 18.93 -20.20 21.11
C ILE A 3 20.12 -20.31 20.16
N THR A 4 19.86 -20.51 18.87
CA THR A 4 20.90 -20.36 17.85
C THR A 4 20.43 -19.31 16.85
N ASN A 5 21.09 -18.16 16.96
CA ASN A 5 21.08 -17.07 16.02
C ASN A 5 21.97 -17.46 14.83
N SER A 6 21.44 -17.43 13.61
CA SER A 6 22.23 -17.62 12.39
C SER A 6 21.94 -16.48 11.43
N TYR A 7 22.61 -15.35 11.66
CA TYR A 7 22.84 -14.34 10.62
C TYR A 7 24.04 -14.78 9.78
N GLN A 8 23.82 -14.87 8.46
CA GLN A 8 24.63 -14.28 7.38
C GLN A 8 24.56 -15.16 6.12
N VAL A 9 23.99 -14.61 5.05
CA VAL A 9 24.68 -14.58 3.75
C VAL A 9 24.49 -13.18 3.20
N ALA A 10 25.56 -12.38 3.25
CA ALA A 10 25.69 -11.18 2.45
C ALA A 10 25.78 -11.61 0.97
N THR A 11 24.68 -11.45 0.23
CA THR A 11 24.71 -11.51 -1.23
C THR A 11 25.05 -10.12 -1.76
N THR A 12 26.17 -10.05 -2.48
CA THR A 12 26.66 -9.00 -3.38
C THR A 12 25.51 -8.20 -4.04
N PRO A 13 25.61 -6.87 -4.20
CA PRO A 13 24.62 -6.10 -4.95
C PRO A 13 24.79 -6.43 -6.44
N SER A 14 24.13 -7.50 -6.88
CA SER A 14 23.87 -7.75 -8.29
C SER A 14 22.94 -6.65 -8.76
N GLN A 15 23.35 -5.94 -9.82
CA GLN A 15 22.53 -4.91 -10.46
C GLN A 15 21.13 -5.46 -10.70
N ARG A 16 20.15 -4.97 -9.92
CA ARG A 16 18.75 -5.27 -10.16
C ARG A 16 18.41 -4.61 -11.48
N ASN A 17 17.97 -5.40 -12.46
CA ASN A 17 17.33 -4.87 -13.65
C ASN A 17 16.17 -3.97 -13.18
N ASP A 18 16.26 -2.67 -13.45
CA ASP A 18 15.28 -1.63 -13.07
C ASP A 18 13.97 -1.71 -13.87
N ASP A 19 13.52 -2.92 -14.20
CA ASP A 19 12.21 -3.13 -14.82
C ASP A 19 11.17 -3.27 -13.71
N PRO A 20 10.24 -2.31 -13.52
CA PRO A 20 9.19 -2.41 -12.52
C PRO A 20 8.34 -3.69 -12.68
N ARG A 21 8.29 -4.28 -13.89
CA ARG A 21 7.57 -5.52 -14.18
C ARG A 21 8.20 -6.78 -13.56
N SER A 22 9.42 -6.68 -13.04
CA SER A 22 10.15 -7.78 -12.40
C SER A 22 10.00 -7.81 -10.87
N LEU A 23 9.28 -6.85 -10.29
CA LEU A 23 9.08 -6.77 -8.83
C LEU A 23 8.20 -7.93 -8.34
N PRO A 24 8.61 -8.65 -7.28
CA PRO A 24 7.78 -9.67 -6.67
C PRO A 24 6.52 -9.03 -6.10
N ARG A 25 5.40 -9.75 -6.15
CA ARG A 25 4.14 -9.30 -5.55
C ARG A 25 4.35 -8.92 -4.10
N PHE A 26 3.77 -7.80 -3.69
CA PHE A 26 4.00 -7.23 -2.37
C PHE A 26 2.69 -6.93 -1.65
N ILE A 27 2.66 -7.24 -0.36
CA ILE A 27 1.58 -6.89 0.54
C ILE A 27 2.21 -6.34 1.83
N ASP A 28 1.82 -5.13 2.22
CA ASP A 28 2.37 -4.51 3.43
C ASP A 28 2.04 -5.36 4.68
N PRO A 29 3.01 -5.63 5.58
CA PRO A 29 2.81 -6.41 6.79
C PRO A 29 1.73 -5.88 7.73
N HIS A 30 1.33 -4.61 7.61
CA HIS A 30 0.18 -4.07 8.35
C HIS A 30 -1.12 -4.87 8.13
N ILE A 31 -1.19 -5.71 7.10
CA ILE A 31 -2.32 -6.61 6.86
C ILE A 31 -2.44 -7.74 7.90
N ASP A 32 -1.38 -8.04 8.64
CA ASP A 32 -1.42 -8.98 9.76
C ASP A 32 -2.28 -8.47 10.94
N LEU A 33 -2.72 -7.20 10.91
CA LEU A 33 -3.68 -6.63 11.87
C LEU A 33 -5.13 -7.04 11.60
N LEU A 34 -5.40 -7.78 10.52
CA LEU A 34 -6.73 -8.29 10.23
C LEU A 34 -7.16 -9.30 11.32
N SER A 35 -8.30 -9.02 11.93
CA SER A 35 -8.87 -9.88 12.98
C SER A 35 -9.31 -11.22 12.41
N PRO A 36 -8.99 -12.36 13.06
CA PRO A 36 -9.52 -13.67 12.67
C PRO A 36 -11.03 -13.79 12.88
N HIS A 37 -11.64 -12.84 13.60
CA HIS A 37 -13.08 -12.77 13.86
C HIS A 37 -13.77 -11.68 13.05
N PHE A 38 -13.18 -11.26 11.93
CA PHE A 38 -13.83 -10.34 10.99
C PHE A 38 -15.18 -10.92 10.54
N THR A 39 -16.27 -10.21 10.81
CA THR A 39 -17.63 -10.60 10.44
C THR A 39 -18.45 -9.36 10.08
N GLY A 40 -19.56 -9.55 9.36
CA GLY A 40 -20.36 -8.44 8.85
C GLY A 40 -19.73 -7.78 7.61
N HIS A 41 -20.18 -6.58 7.27
CA HIS A 41 -19.65 -5.77 6.16
C HIS A 41 -19.68 -6.38 4.74
N VAL A 42 -20.42 -7.48 4.54
CA VAL A 42 -20.55 -8.13 3.22
C VAL A 42 -20.99 -7.14 2.15
N LYS A 43 -22.02 -6.33 2.45
CA LYS A 43 -22.51 -5.29 1.53
C LYS A 43 -21.48 -4.20 1.26
N ASP A 44 -20.68 -3.84 2.25
CA ASP A 44 -19.64 -2.80 2.10
C ASP A 44 -18.50 -3.32 1.21
N LEU A 45 -18.11 -4.59 1.38
CA LEU A 45 -17.14 -5.27 0.50
C LEU A 45 -17.65 -5.38 -0.93
N GLU A 46 -18.91 -5.78 -1.12
CA GLU A 46 -19.56 -5.80 -2.45
C GLU A 46 -19.59 -4.41 -3.10
N GLN A 47 -19.86 -3.37 -2.31
CA GLN A 47 -19.84 -1.99 -2.80
C GLN A 47 -18.44 -1.56 -3.21
N LEU A 48 -17.41 -1.88 -2.41
CA LEU A 48 -16.01 -1.62 -2.78
C LEU A 48 -15.66 -2.34 -4.08
N GLN A 49 -15.97 -3.64 -4.19
CA GLN A 49 -15.72 -4.42 -5.39
C GLN A 49 -16.38 -3.77 -6.62
N LYS A 50 -17.66 -3.41 -6.52
CA LYS A 50 -18.38 -2.75 -7.61
C LYS A 50 -17.76 -1.41 -8.01
N LEU A 51 -17.31 -0.61 -7.05
CA LEU A 51 -16.63 0.66 -7.33
C LEU A 51 -15.36 0.44 -8.13
N PHE A 52 -14.54 -0.53 -7.74
CA PHE A 52 -13.30 -0.87 -8.45
C PHE A 52 -13.53 -1.62 -9.77
N ASP A 53 -14.68 -2.28 -9.97
CA ASP A 53 -15.06 -2.93 -11.25
C ASP A 53 -15.60 -1.94 -12.28
N THR A 54 -16.26 -0.88 -11.81
CA THR A 54 -16.85 0.15 -12.68
C THR A 54 -15.82 1.19 -13.13
N SER A 55 -14.55 1.03 -12.71
CA SER A 55 -13.47 1.92 -13.10
C SER A 55 -13.21 1.85 -14.61
N GLN A 56 -13.53 2.93 -15.32
CA GLN A 56 -13.33 3.07 -16.76
C GLN A 56 -12.54 4.36 -17.00
N GLY A 57 -11.30 4.23 -17.49
CA GLY A 57 -10.45 5.36 -17.88
C GLY A 57 -9.02 5.31 -17.33
N ASP A 58 -8.21 6.29 -17.72
CA ASP A 58 -6.76 6.38 -17.40
C ASP A 58 -6.46 6.82 -15.95
N ARG A 59 -7.48 7.00 -15.11
CA ARG A 59 -7.30 7.50 -13.73
C ARG A 59 -7.50 6.39 -12.71
N PRO A 60 -6.67 6.32 -11.66
CA PRO A 60 -6.88 5.40 -10.55
C PRO A 60 -8.24 5.63 -9.89
N THR A 61 -8.95 4.55 -9.56
CA THR A 61 -10.19 4.63 -8.80
C THR A 61 -9.89 4.99 -7.36
N GLN A 62 -10.63 5.98 -6.85
CA GLN A 62 -10.49 6.48 -5.49
C GLN A 62 -11.83 6.34 -4.77
N CYS A 63 -11.79 5.89 -3.52
CA CYS A 63 -12.94 5.86 -2.64
C CYS A 63 -12.52 6.19 -1.21
N ALA A 64 -13.49 6.58 -0.39
CA ALA A 64 -13.29 6.86 1.03
C ALA A 64 -14.20 5.97 1.86
N ILE A 65 -13.63 5.27 2.84
CA ILE A 65 -14.38 4.54 3.87
C ILE A 65 -14.46 5.45 5.10
N TYR A 66 -15.65 5.95 5.39
CA TYR A 66 -15.89 6.90 6.48
C TYR A 66 -17.07 6.47 7.35
N GLY A 67 -17.14 7.02 8.56
CA GLY A 67 -18.14 6.64 9.56
C GLY A 67 -17.61 6.79 10.98
N MET A 68 -18.47 6.53 11.97
CA MET A 68 -18.13 6.70 13.39
C MET A 68 -16.88 5.91 13.81
N PRO A 69 -16.11 6.38 14.80
CA PRO A 69 -15.02 5.62 15.39
C PRO A 69 -15.48 4.24 15.89
N GLY A 70 -14.63 3.23 15.79
CA GLY A 70 -14.91 1.88 16.30
C GLY A 70 -15.75 0.97 15.39
N LEU A 71 -16.32 1.46 14.29
CA LEU A 71 -17.13 0.64 13.35
C LEU A 71 -16.31 -0.26 12.41
N GLY A 72 -15.05 -0.57 12.72
CA GLY A 72 -14.27 -1.54 11.93
C GLY A 72 -13.84 -1.09 10.53
N LYS A 73 -13.87 0.21 10.20
CA LYS A 73 -13.46 0.74 8.87
C LYS A 73 -12.08 0.27 8.40
N THR A 74 -11.10 0.32 9.30
CA THR A 74 -9.75 -0.19 9.05
C THR A 74 -9.76 -1.69 8.76
N GLN A 75 -10.54 -2.47 9.52
CA GLN A 75 -10.69 -3.91 9.30
C GLN A 75 -11.37 -4.23 7.96
N LEU A 76 -12.37 -3.43 7.56
CA LEU A 76 -13.00 -3.54 6.25
C LEU A 76 -11.99 -3.30 5.12
N ALA A 77 -11.18 -2.24 5.21
CA ALA A 77 -10.13 -1.95 4.23
C ALA A 77 -9.08 -3.06 4.17
N LEU A 78 -8.64 -3.57 5.33
CA LEU A 78 -7.71 -4.69 5.45
C LEU A 78 -8.26 -5.97 4.80
N GLN A 79 -9.51 -6.32 5.09
CA GLN A 79 -10.17 -7.49 4.53
C GLN A 79 -10.26 -7.40 3.00
N TYR A 80 -10.68 -6.23 2.48
CA TYR A 80 -10.74 -6.00 1.04
C TYR A 80 -9.36 -6.15 0.40
N ALA A 81 -8.35 -5.45 0.94
CA ALA A 81 -6.99 -5.47 0.43
C ALA A 81 -6.37 -6.87 0.41
N LYS A 82 -6.54 -7.65 1.49
CA LYS A 82 -6.05 -9.03 1.56
C LYS A 82 -6.75 -9.94 0.55
N THR A 83 -8.07 -9.84 0.46
CA THR A 83 -8.89 -10.67 -0.45
C THR A 83 -8.51 -10.41 -1.91
N GLU A 84 -8.40 -9.13 -2.31
CA GLU A 84 -8.08 -8.76 -3.69
C GLU A 84 -6.61 -9.00 -4.04
N TYR A 85 -5.73 -8.96 -3.06
CA TYR A 85 -4.37 -9.49 -3.22
C TYR A 85 -4.44 -11.00 -3.46
N ASP A 86 -5.08 -11.80 -2.62
CA ASP A 86 -5.12 -13.26 -2.80
C ASP A 86 -5.73 -13.66 -4.16
N ASN A 87 -6.76 -12.93 -4.60
CA ASN A 87 -7.42 -13.08 -5.90
C ASN A 87 -6.58 -12.59 -7.11
N LYS A 88 -5.36 -12.08 -6.86
CA LYS A 88 -4.44 -11.55 -7.88
C LYS A 88 -4.96 -10.33 -8.63
N ARG A 89 -5.99 -9.64 -8.13
CA ARG A 89 -6.44 -8.36 -8.68
C ARG A 89 -5.38 -7.30 -8.48
N PHE A 90 -4.80 -7.23 -7.28
CA PHE A 90 -3.68 -6.35 -6.97
C PHE A 90 -2.39 -7.16 -6.78
N SER A 91 -1.38 -6.79 -7.55
CA SER A 91 -0.03 -7.33 -7.42
C SER A 91 0.74 -6.70 -6.26
N HIS A 92 0.42 -5.44 -5.93
CA HIS A 92 1.10 -4.64 -4.91
C HIS A 92 0.08 -3.93 -4.02
N VAL A 93 0.20 -4.08 -2.70
CA VAL A 93 -0.66 -3.41 -1.72
C VAL A 93 0.20 -2.64 -0.72
N PHE A 94 0.01 -1.33 -0.67
CA PHE A 94 0.73 -0.43 0.22
C PHE A 94 -0.21 0.11 1.29
N TRP A 95 0.20 0.01 2.55
CA TRP A 95 -0.55 0.54 3.69
C TRP A 95 0.20 1.72 4.30
N ILE A 96 -0.38 2.91 4.23
CA ILE A 96 0.23 4.15 4.74
C ILE A 96 -0.65 4.72 5.85
N SER A 97 -0.04 4.91 7.02
CA SER A 97 -0.68 5.67 8.10
C SER A 97 -0.70 7.15 7.74
N SER A 98 -1.88 7.74 7.76
CA SER A 98 -2.14 9.16 7.52
C SER A 98 -2.55 9.89 8.79
N THR A 99 -2.11 9.40 9.95
CA THR A 99 -2.34 10.05 11.25
C THR A 99 -1.66 11.41 11.35
N THR A 100 -0.50 11.56 10.72
CA THR A 100 0.25 12.82 10.63
C THR A 100 0.94 12.93 9.26
N VAL A 101 1.40 14.13 8.91
CA VAL A 101 2.14 14.36 7.66
C VAL A 101 3.48 13.62 7.67
N GLU A 102 4.14 13.51 8.81
CA GLU A 102 5.38 12.73 8.98
C GLU A 102 5.13 11.25 8.71
N LYS A 103 4.01 10.70 9.16
CA LYS A 103 3.64 9.29 8.89
C LYS A 103 3.34 9.03 7.42
N LEU A 104 2.74 10.00 6.73
CA LEU A 104 2.59 9.96 5.27
C LEU A 104 3.96 9.92 4.58
N GLN A 105 4.87 10.80 4.97
CA GLN A 105 6.23 10.86 4.42
C GLN A 105 7.00 9.54 4.65
N GLU A 106 6.95 8.99 5.85
CA GLU A 106 7.52 7.68 6.18
C GLU A 106 6.92 6.58 5.28
N GLY A 107 5.60 6.60 5.08
CA GLY A 107 4.91 5.67 4.18
C GLY A 107 5.40 5.77 2.74
N PHE A 108 5.47 6.97 2.18
CA PHE A 108 5.97 7.19 0.83
C PHE A 108 7.45 6.80 0.69
N ALA A 109 8.28 7.06 1.70
CA ALA A 109 9.67 6.61 1.72
C ALA A 109 9.79 5.08 1.70
N ARG A 110 8.88 4.35 2.38
CA ARG A 110 8.83 2.89 2.28
C ARG A 110 8.47 2.41 0.87
N VAL A 111 7.54 3.10 0.19
CA VAL A 111 7.24 2.80 -1.22
C VAL A 111 8.49 2.98 -2.09
N LEU A 112 9.24 4.08 -1.94
CA LEU A 112 10.50 4.30 -2.66
C LEU A 112 11.55 3.21 -2.45
N TYR A 113 11.65 2.73 -1.22
CA TYR A 113 12.55 1.62 -0.91
C TYR A 113 12.16 0.36 -1.70
N PHE A 114 10.86 0.09 -1.79
CA PHE A 114 10.35 -1.03 -2.57
C PHE A 114 10.66 -0.91 -4.06
N THR A 115 10.61 0.30 -4.62
CA THR A 115 10.95 0.55 -6.04
C THR A 115 12.44 0.46 -6.34
N GLY A 116 13.29 0.13 -5.36
CA GLY A 116 14.74 0.05 -5.53
C GLY A 116 15.44 1.41 -5.64
N LYS A 117 14.72 2.52 -5.42
CA LYS A 117 15.25 3.89 -5.52
C LYS A 117 15.38 4.58 -4.16
N SER A 118 15.76 3.81 -3.15
CA SER A 118 15.92 4.28 -1.77
C SER A 118 17.00 5.36 -1.60
N ASP A 119 17.92 5.47 -2.56
CA ASP A 119 19.13 6.31 -2.45
C ASP A 119 18.97 7.72 -3.03
N LEU A 120 17.72 8.18 -3.19
CA LEU A 120 17.46 9.58 -3.52
C LEU A 120 17.85 10.45 -2.31
N HIS A 121 19.08 10.96 -2.31
CA HIS A 121 19.53 12.13 -1.54
C HIS A 121 18.84 13.41 -2.03
N GLN A 122 17.54 13.34 -2.24
CA GLN A 122 16.72 14.45 -2.70
C GLN A 122 15.84 14.95 -1.57
N ASP A 123 15.38 16.18 -1.72
CA ASP A 123 14.37 16.74 -0.84
C ASP A 123 13.07 15.90 -0.89
N GLN A 124 12.21 16.20 0.05
CA GLN A 124 10.99 15.43 0.26
C GLN A 124 10.00 15.58 -0.89
N GLU A 125 9.98 16.73 -1.57
CA GLU A 125 9.08 17.00 -2.68
C GLU A 125 9.44 16.14 -3.89
N ALA A 126 10.73 16.05 -4.22
CA ALA A 126 11.23 15.19 -5.28
C ALA A 126 10.93 13.70 -5.00
N LYS A 127 11.03 13.27 -3.73
CA LYS A 127 10.64 11.92 -3.30
C LYS A 127 9.15 11.65 -3.56
N LEU A 128 8.27 12.58 -3.21
CA LEU A 128 6.83 12.45 -3.46
C LEU A 128 6.51 12.43 -4.95
N MET A 129 7.12 13.33 -5.72
CA MET A 129 6.98 13.35 -7.17
C MET A 129 7.40 12.02 -7.78
N PHE A 130 8.52 11.44 -7.32
CA PHE A 130 8.95 10.13 -7.80
C PHE A 130 7.93 9.03 -7.47
N VAL A 131 7.39 8.99 -6.25
CA VAL A 131 6.39 7.97 -5.89
C VAL A 131 5.14 8.10 -6.75
N ARG A 132 4.67 9.34 -6.97
CA ARG A 132 3.55 9.61 -7.88
C ARG A 132 3.85 9.15 -9.30
N ASP A 133 5.00 9.53 -9.82
CA ASP A 133 5.48 9.12 -11.15
C ASP A 133 5.57 7.60 -11.28
N TRP A 134 6.00 6.91 -10.22
CA TRP A 134 6.05 5.46 -10.18
C TRP A 134 4.65 4.86 -10.25
N PHE A 135 3.66 5.36 -9.49
CA PHE A 135 2.29 4.86 -9.54
C PHE A 135 1.59 5.14 -10.88
N GLU A 136 1.95 6.24 -11.55
CA GLU A 136 1.43 6.59 -12.87
C GLU A 136 2.10 5.77 -13.99
N LYS A 137 3.41 5.53 -13.89
CA LYS A 137 4.21 4.83 -14.90
C LYS A 137 4.48 3.36 -14.58
N SER A 138 3.87 2.81 -13.54
CA SER A 138 4.01 1.41 -13.14
C SER A 138 3.52 0.42 -14.20
N GLY A 139 2.92 0.92 -15.29
CA GLY A 139 2.60 0.15 -16.49
C GLY A 139 1.57 -0.95 -16.17
N PRO A 140 1.87 -2.24 -16.44
CA PRO A 140 0.93 -3.34 -16.22
C PRO A 140 0.77 -3.74 -14.74
N LEU A 141 1.50 -3.11 -13.80
CA LEU A 141 1.36 -3.42 -12.38
C LEU A 141 0.02 -2.94 -11.85
N SER A 142 -0.78 -3.85 -11.31
CA SER A 142 -1.97 -3.51 -10.54
C SER A 142 -1.60 -3.26 -9.08
N TRP A 143 -1.91 -2.07 -8.57
CA TRP A 143 -1.60 -1.67 -7.21
C TRP A 143 -2.83 -1.16 -6.45
N LEU A 144 -2.78 -1.27 -5.13
CA LEU A 144 -3.71 -0.65 -4.20
C LEU A 144 -2.90 0.10 -3.15
N ILE A 145 -3.27 1.34 -2.88
CA ILE A 145 -2.73 2.15 -1.78
C ILE A 145 -3.86 2.46 -0.81
N VAL A 146 -3.64 2.15 0.46
CA VAL A 146 -4.59 2.45 1.54
C VAL A 146 -3.99 3.51 2.45
N PHE A 147 -4.67 4.63 2.55
CA PHE A 147 -4.37 5.70 3.49
C PHE A 147 -5.29 5.56 4.71
N ASP A 148 -4.74 5.10 5.84
CA ASP A 148 -5.52 4.88 7.07
C ASP A 148 -5.46 6.09 8.01
N ASN A 149 -6.51 6.32 8.79
CA ASN A 149 -6.61 7.45 9.74
C ASN A 149 -6.42 8.85 9.12
N VAL A 150 -6.92 9.05 7.90
CA VAL A 150 -6.85 10.33 7.19
C VAL A 150 -7.63 11.43 7.94
N SER A 151 -6.98 12.57 8.14
CA SER A 151 -7.55 13.81 8.71
C SER A 151 -7.59 14.95 7.69
N ARG A 152 -8.27 16.06 8.02
CA ARG A 152 -8.34 17.26 7.15
C ARG A 152 -6.95 17.82 6.82
N ASP A 153 -6.01 17.76 7.75
CA ASP A 153 -4.67 18.30 7.53
C ASP A 153 -3.83 17.40 6.65
N THR A 154 -3.95 16.09 6.81
CA THR A 154 -3.24 15.12 5.99
C THR A 154 -3.82 14.96 4.59
N VAL A 155 -5.13 15.20 4.38
CA VAL A 155 -5.72 15.24 3.02
C VAL A 155 -5.05 16.30 2.15
N LYS A 156 -4.65 17.45 2.72
CA LYS A 156 -4.00 18.53 1.94
C LYS A 156 -2.62 18.13 1.40
N PHE A 157 -2.03 17.08 1.97
CA PHE A 157 -0.72 16.57 1.56
C PHE A 157 -0.81 15.49 0.48
N LEU A 158 -1.93 14.78 0.39
CA LEU A 158 -2.18 13.70 -0.58
C LEU A 158 -2.48 14.25 -1.96
#